data_AF-A0A9Q1H0Z3-F1
#
_entry.id   AF-A0A9Q1H0Z3-F1
#
_cell.length_a   1.000
_cell.length_b   1.000
_cell.length_c   1.000
_cell.angle_alpha   90.00
_cell.angle_beta   90.00
_cell.angle_gamma   90.00
#
_symmetry.space_group_name_H-M   'P 1'
#
loop_
_entity.id
_entity.type
_entity.pdbx_description
1 polymer ?
#
loop_
_entity_poly.entity_id
_entity_poly.type
_entity_poly.pdbx_seq_one_letter_code
_entity_poly.pdbx_strand_id
1 'polypeptide(L)'
;MSETDIKGDVVADEGSQAQVDDQASGTKPIRQRTLTEKGQQYQIEQGEHKFRNLISTWRRRASEIECLLSEQGDISQVKGLRDIAMSVMAEITSVYFKLDQLLLNVGLMGSKYKAYEEVENEHYALMKRVSEFIRELDESKSLKDSRSSKSHLSKSSKSSFSIKVDAEIKAASLEAKLKYIEVKAKYKTELERIKFEIAQAKLGAVEKVERQSLTNLGSEVSGGKRQITEN
;
A
#
# COMPACT_ATOMS: atom_id res chain seq x y z
N MET A 1 -41.65 -44.88 36.66
CA MET A 1 -40.23 -45.13 36.92
C MET A 1 -39.55 -43.75 37.00
N SER A 2 -39.18 -43.36 38.21
CA SER A 2 -38.15 -42.37 38.66
C SER A 2 -38.22 -40.94 38.09
N GLU A 3 -38.57 -39.84 38.81
CA GLU A 3 -38.03 -39.25 40.07
C GLU A 3 -36.51 -39.01 39.95
N THR A 4 -35.88 -37.83 40.10
CA THR A 4 -36.03 -36.57 40.89
C THR A 4 -35.33 -35.41 40.10
N ASP A 5 -35.61 -34.10 40.14
CA ASP A 5 -35.82 -33.05 41.16
C ASP A 5 -34.61 -32.75 42.07
N ILE A 6 -33.86 -31.66 41.80
CA ILE A 6 -33.07 -30.89 42.79
C ILE A 6 -33.00 -29.40 42.38
N LYS A 7 -33.75 -28.59 43.15
CA LYS A 7 -33.57 -27.16 43.41
C LYS A 7 -32.22 -26.84 44.06
N GLY A 8 -31.70 -25.64 43.81
CA GLY A 8 -30.65 -25.03 44.65
C GLY A 8 -30.53 -23.53 44.37
N ASP A 9 -31.13 -22.76 45.27
CA ASP A 9 -31.30 -21.30 45.23
C ASP A 9 -30.15 -20.54 45.90
N VAL A 10 -30.12 -19.25 45.59
CA VAL A 10 -29.30 -18.09 46.03
C VAL A 10 -28.84 -18.07 47.49
N VAL A 11 -27.58 -17.61 47.74
CA VAL A 11 -27.22 -16.60 48.77
C VAL A 11 -25.99 -15.80 48.34
N ALA A 12 -26.09 -14.47 48.43
CA ALA A 12 -25.02 -13.48 48.29
C ALA A 12 -24.30 -13.23 49.63
N ASP A 13 -23.02 -12.87 49.62
CA ASP A 13 -22.43 -12.05 50.69
C ASP A 13 -21.22 -11.25 50.20
N GLU A 14 -21.13 -10.03 50.71
CA GLU A 14 -20.20 -8.96 50.38
C GLU A 14 -18.83 -9.15 51.07
N GLY A 15 -17.78 -8.60 50.46
CA GLY A 15 -16.45 -8.55 51.07
C GLY A 15 -15.49 -7.69 50.28
N SER A 16 -15.67 -6.37 50.39
CA SER A 16 -14.71 -5.37 49.90
C SER A 16 -13.37 -5.48 50.65
N GLN A 17 -12.25 -5.53 49.94
CA GLN A 17 -11.01 -4.94 50.45
C GLN A 17 -10.10 -4.47 49.30
N ALA A 18 -9.88 -3.15 49.30
CA ALA A 18 -9.00 -2.45 48.39
C ALA A 18 -7.52 -2.60 48.78
N GLN A 19 -6.68 -2.59 47.74
CA GLN A 19 -5.27 -2.18 47.62
C GLN A 19 -4.23 -2.72 48.63
N VAL A 20 -3.21 -3.38 48.06
CA VAL A 20 -1.82 -2.92 48.26
C VAL A 20 -1.10 -3.00 46.92
N ASP A 21 -0.71 -1.82 46.42
CA ASP A 21 0.27 -1.67 45.35
C ASP A 21 1.61 -2.27 45.79
N ASP A 22 2.20 -3.14 44.98
CA ASP A 22 3.66 -3.26 44.95
C ASP A 22 4.15 -3.50 43.52
N GLN A 23 4.97 -2.55 43.07
CA GLN A 23 5.62 -2.55 41.78
C GLN A 23 6.65 -3.68 41.72
N ALA A 24 6.38 -4.69 40.89
CA ALA A 24 7.44 -5.48 40.29
C ALA A 24 7.18 -5.57 38.79
N SER A 25 7.95 -4.79 38.03
CA SER A 25 8.08 -4.84 36.58
C SER A 25 8.56 -6.23 36.13
N GLY A 26 7.66 -7.20 36.12
CA GLY A 26 7.84 -8.49 35.49
C GLY A 26 7.20 -8.47 34.12
N THR A 27 7.89 -7.92 33.12
CA THR A 27 7.50 -8.12 31.71
C THR A 27 7.58 -9.62 31.45
N LYS A 28 6.43 -10.31 31.48
CA LYS A 28 6.36 -11.73 31.12
C LYS A 28 6.98 -11.87 29.72
N PRO A 29 7.98 -12.74 29.51
CA PRO A 29 8.55 -12.91 28.19
C PRO A 29 7.43 -13.32 27.24
N ILE A 30 7.15 -12.47 26.24
CA ILE A 30 6.24 -12.78 25.15
C ILE A 30 6.82 -14.05 24.51
N ARG A 31 6.15 -15.19 24.68
CA ARG A 31 6.53 -16.44 24.01
C ARG A 31 6.42 -16.19 22.51
N GLN A 32 7.55 -15.90 21.85
CA GLN A 32 7.65 -15.91 20.41
C GLN A 32 7.52 -17.37 19.96
N ARG A 33 6.31 -17.76 19.56
CA ARG A 33 6.10 -19.05 18.89
C ARG A 33 6.64 -18.93 17.48
N THR A 34 7.88 -19.36 17.29
CA THR A 34 8.42 -19.58 15.95
C THR A 34 7.58 -20.66 15.26
N LEU A 35 7.12 -20.40 14.04
CA LEU A 35 6.40 -21.39 13.26
C LEU A 35 7.30 -22.60 13.02
N THR A 36 6.72 -23.80 13.12
CA THR A 36 7.39 -25.01 12.66
C THR A 36 7.55 -24.94 11.13
N GLU A 37 8.52 -25.67 10.58
CA GLU A 37 8.74 -25.77 9.13
C GLU A 37 7.44 -26.13 8.37
N LYS A 38 6.69 -27.12 8.88
CA LYS A 38 5.35 -27.47 8.35
C LYS A 38 4.35 -26.31 8.41
N GLY A 39 4.42 -25.48 9.46
CA GLY A 39 3.59 -24.29 9.60
C GLY A 39 3.93 -23.19 8.61
N GLN A 40 5.22 -22.99 8.29
CA GLN A 40 5.67 -22.06 7.26
C GLN A 40 5.22 -22.52 5.87
N GLN A 41 5.40 -23.81 5.57
CA GLN A 41 4.97 -24.41 4.32
C GLN A 41 3.45 -24.26 4.10
N TYR A 42 2.65 -24.53 5.14
CA TYR A 42 1.20 -24.33 5.08
C TYR A 42 0.81 -22.87 4.78
N GLN A 43 1.50 -21.89 5.38
CA GLN A 43 1.24 -20.47 5.10
C GLN A 43 1.59 -20.08 3.67
N ILE A 44 2.68 -20.63 3.13
CA ILE A 44 3.07 -20.44 1.73
C ILE A 44 1.98 -20.99 0.82
N GLU A 45 1.54 -22.23 1.03
CA GLU A 45 0.48 -22.86 0.21
C GLU A 45 -0.83 -22.07 0.23
N GLN A 46 -1.24 -21.58 1.41
CA GLN A 46 -2.44 -20.75 1.54
C GLN A 46 -2.28 -19.39 0.86
N GLY A 47 -1.11 -18.76 0.99
CA GLY A 47 -0.77 -17.53 0.29
C GLY A 47 -0.80 -17.70 -1.22
N GLU A 48 -0.23 -18.79 -1.73
CA GLU A 48 -0.24 -19.12 -3.15
C GLU A 48 -1.65 -19.37 -3.69
N HIS A 49 -2.47 -20.14 -2.95
CA HIS A 49 -3.85 -20.41 -3.34
C HIS A 49 -4.66 -19.11 -3.40
N LYS A 50 -4.52 -18.26 -2.38
CA LYS A 50 -5.16 -16.93 -2.36
C LYS A 50 -4.69 -16.06 -3.53
N PHE A 51 -3.39 -16.03 -3.81
CA PHE A 51 -2.82 -15.27 -4.91
C PHE A 51 -3.41 -15.69 -6.26
N ARG A 52 -3.46 -17.00 -6.55
CA ARG A 52 -4.07 -17.53 -7.78
C ARG A 52 -5.55 -17.15 -7.91
N ASN A 53 -6.32 -17.24 -6.82
CA ASN A 53 -7.75 -16.91 -6.83
C ASN A 53 -7.99 -15.42 -7.08
N LEU A 54 -7.17 -14.55 -6.49
CA LEU A 54 -7.24 -13.11 -6.74
C LEU A 54 -6.91 -12.78 -8.20
N ILE A 55 -5.89 -13.40 -8.79
CA ILE A 55 -5.58 -13.23 -10.22
C ILE A 55 -6.78 -13.64 -11.09
N SER A 56 -7.37 -14.79 -10.84
CA SER A 56 -8.56 -15.25 -11.59
C SER A 56 -9.74 -14.27 -11.44
N THR A 57 -9.95 -13.76 -10.23
CA THR A 57 -10.99 -12.75 -9.96
C THR A 57 -10.71 -11.46 -10.71
N TRP A 58 -9.46 -11.00 -10.69
CA TRP A 58 -9.02 -9.82 -11.41
C TRP A 58 -9.22 -9.97 -12.92
N ARG A 59 -8.81 -11.10 -13.50
CA ARG A 59 -9.00 -11.39 -14.93
C ARG A 59 -10.46 -11.39 -15.34
N ARG A 60 -11.35 -11.93 -14.50
CA ARG A 60 -12.80 -11.86 -14.73
C ARG A 60 -13.29 -10.40 -14.80
N ARG A 61 -12.87 -9.55 -13.86
CA ARG A 61 -13.22 -8.12 -13.88
C ARG A 61 -12.63 -7.39 -15.07
N ALA A 62 -11.40 -7.73 -15.46
CA ALA A 62 -10.79 -7.22 -16.67
C ALA A 62 -11.64 -7.56 -17.90
N SER A 63 -12.04 -8.82 -18.09
CA SER A 63 -12.92 -9.23 -19.19
C SER A 63 -14.27 -8.51 -19.18
N GLU A 64 -14.89 -8.32 -18.02
CA GLU A 64 -16.15 -7.56 -17.90
C GLU A 64 -15.95 -6.10 -18.37
N ILE A 65 -14.82 -5.47 -18.02
CA ILE A 65 -14.47 -4.13 -18.51
C ILE A 65 -14.29 -4.14 -20.03
N GLU A 66 -13.54 -5.09 -20.59
CA GLU A 66 -13.29 -5.19 -22.04
C GLU A 66 -14.57 -5.29 -22.86
N CYS A 67 -15.54 -6.07 -22.39
CA CYS A 67 -16.86 -6.17 -23.02
C CYS A 67 -17.54 -4.79 -23.04
N LEU A 68 -17.57 -4.09 -21.91
CA LEU A 68 -18.18 -2.75 -21.85
C LEU A 68 -17.44 -1.74 -22.73
N LEU A 69 -16.11 -1.80 -22.80
CA LEU A 69 -15.33 -0.91 -23.69
C LEU A 69 -15.69 -1.16 -25.16
N SER A 70 -15.90 -2.42 -25.55
CA SER A 70 -16.24 -2.83 -26.92
C SER A 70 -17.66 -2.46 -27.31
N GLU A 71 -18.61 -2.54 -26.37
CA GLU A 71 -20.04 -2.27 -26.59
C GLU A 71 -20.41 -0.78 -26.45
N GLN A 72 -19.44 0.12 -26.21
CA GLN A 72 -19.69 1.50 -25.80
C GLN A 72 -20.62 1.59 -24.58
N GLY A 73 -20.34 0.75 -23.58
CA GLY A 73 -21.10 0.63 -22.35
C GLY A 73 -21.14 1.92 -21.53
N ASP A 74 -22.07 1.95 -20.57
CA ASP A 74 -22.25 3.10 -19.68
C ASP A 74 -20.96 3.42 -18.89
N ILE A 75 -20.54 4.68 -18.98
CA ILE A 75 -19.35 5.20 -18.31
C ILE A 75 -19.39 5.01 -16.79
N SER A 76 -20.59 5.00 -16.19
CA SER A 76 -20.76 4.77 -14.76
C SER A 76 -20.37 3.33 -14.39
N GLN A 77 -20.82 2.37 -15.19
CA GLN A 77 -20.49 0.95 -15.00
C GLN A 77 -19.00 0.68 -15.22
N VAL A 78 -18.41 1.28 -16.25
CA VAL A 78 -16.96 1.18 -16.52
C VAL A 78 -16.15 1.73 -15.34
N LYS A 79 -16.53 2.89 -14.77
CA LYS A 79 -15.87 3.45 -13.58
C LYS A 79 -16.02 2.54 -12.36
N GLY A 80 -17.20 1.99 -12.12
CA GLY A 80 -17.44 1.07 -11.01
C GLY A 80 -16.59 -0.21 -11.11
N LEU A 81 -16.56 -0.85 -12.28
CA LEU A 81 -15.73 -2.04 -12.49
C LEU A 81 -14.23 -1.73 -12.43
N ARG A 82 -13.79 -0.58 -12.95
CA ARG A 82 -12.41 -0.10 -12.81
C ARG A 82 -12.01 -0.03 -11.33
N ASP A 83 -12.84 0.57 -10.49
CA ASP A 83 -12.54 0.73 -9.06
C ASP A 83 -12.45 -0.62 -8.35
N ILE A 84 -13.33 -1.56 -8.70
CA ILE A 84 -13.25 -2.96 -8.22
C ILE A 84 -11.94 -3.61 -8.70
N ALA A 85 -11.59 -3.48 -9.97
CA ALA A 85 -10.36 -4.06 -10.51
C ALA A 85 -9.09 -3.48 -9.84
N MET A 86 -9.06 -2.17 -9.54
CA MET A 86 -7.99 -1.55 -8.77
C MET A 86 -7.92 -2.09 -7.34
N SER A 87 -9.06 -2.29 -6.67
CA SER A 87 -9.11 -2.89 -5.34
C SER A 87 -8.54 -4.31 -5.33
N VAL A 88 -8.95 -5.15 -6.30
CA VAL A 88 -8.44 -6.52 -6.41
C VAL A 88 -6.94 -6.50 -6.72
N MET A 89 -6.45 -5.60 -7.58
CA MET A 89 -5.01 -5.48 -7.85
C MET A 89 -4.22 -5.09 -6.60
N ALA A 90 -4.73 -4.16 -5.77
CA ALA A 90 -4.10 -3.81 -4.50
C ALA A 90 -4.02 -5.01 -3.54
N GLU A 91 -5.05 -5.87 -3.51
CA GLU A 91 -5.04 -7.13 -2.76
C GLU A 91 -4.02 -8.13 -3.29
N ILE A 92 -3.91 -8.27 -4.63
CA ILE A 92 -2.89 -9.10 -5.28
C ILE A 92 -1.50 -8.65 -4.85
N THR A 93 -1.20 -7.35 -4.93
CA THR A 93 0.07 -6.76 -4.50
C THR A 93 0.35 -7.03 -3.02
N SER A 94 -0.65 -6.87 -2.15
CA SER A 94 -0.49 -7.14 -0.71
C SER A 94 -0.19 -8.62 -0.41
N VAL A 95 -0.91 -9.55 -1.06
CA VAL A 95 -0.70 -10.98 -0.90
C VAL A 95 0.65 -11.40 -1.48
N TYR A 96 1.02 -10.86 -2.63
CA TYR A 96 2.31 -11.08 -3.26
C TYR A 96 3.47 -10.71 -2.33
N PHE A 97 3.47 -9.49 -1.75
CA PHE A 97 4.54 -9.10 -0.84
C PHE A 97 4.61 -9.96 0.42
N LYS A 98 3.47 -10.39 0.96
CA LYS A 98 3.45 -11.33 2.10
C LYS A 98 4.04 -12.68 1.72
N LEU A 99 3.69 -13.19 0.55
CA LEU A 99 4.20 -14.46 0.04
C LEU A 99 5.70 -14.39 -0.25
N ASP A 100 6.17 -13.30 -0.86
CA ASP A 100 7.58 -13.04 -1.12
C ASP A 100 8.40 -13.03 0.18
N GLN A 101 7.91 -12.35 1.22
CA GLN A 101 8.53 -12.37 2.54
C GLN A 101 8.57 -13.77 3.18
N LEU A 102 7.50 -14.56 3.04
CA LEU A 102 7.49 -15.95 3.52
C LEU A 102 8.48 -16.83 2.76
N LEU A 103 8.57 -16.66 1.44
CA LEU A 103 9.50 -17.39 0.57
C LEU A 103 10.96 -17.03 0.89
N LEU A 104 11.26 -15.74 1.10
CA LEU A 104 12.57 -15.26 1.56
C LEU A 104 12.99 -15.92 2.88
N ASN A 105 12.06 -16.02 3.84
CA ASN A 105 12.35 -16.65 5.14
C ASN A 105 12.69 -18.14 5.04
N VAL A 106 12.21 -18.84 4.01
CA VAL A 106 12.52 -20.26 3.76
C VAL A 106 13.60 -20.46 2.69
N GLY A 107 14.25 -19.38 2.23
CA GLY A 107 15.33 -19.45 1.24
C GLY A 107 14.87 -19.80 -0.18
N LEU A 108 13.56 -19.74 -0.47
CA LEU A 108 13.01 -19.93 -1.80
C LEU A 108 12.82 -18.55 -2.45
N MET A 109 13.37 -18.31 -3.64
CA MET A 109 13.26 -17.03 -4.35
C MET A 109 12.65 -17.19 -5.74
N GLY A 110 11.97 -16.13 -6.21
CA GLY A 110 11.85 -15.81 -7.64
C GLY A 110 10.76 -16.50 -8.48
N SER A 111 10.16 -17.61 -8.03
CA SER A 111 9.18 -18.36 -8.87
C SER A 111 7.94 -17.55 -9.26
N LYS A 112 7.43 -16.69 -8.36
CA LYS A 112 6.12 -16.03 -8.53
C LYS A 112 6.20 -14.60 -9.05
N TYR A 113 7.40 -14.05 -9.14
CA TYR A 113 7.64 -12.69 -9.65
C TYR A 113 7.05 -12.51 -11.04
N LYS A 114 7.27 -13.50 -11.92
CA LYS A 114 6.79 -13.48 -13.30
C LYS A 114 5.26 -13.38 -13.41
N ALA A 115 4.52 -14.17 -12.63
CA ALA A 115 3.05 -14.14 -12.67
C ALA A 115 2.48 -12.83 -12.12
N TYR A 116 3.14 -12.24 -11.11
CA TYR A 116 2.77 -10.92 -10.60
C TYR A 116 3.03 -9.84 -11.65
N GLU A 117 4.22 -9.82 -12.25
CA GLU A 117 4.63 -8.86 -13.27
C GLU A 117 3.73 -8.93 -14.53
N GLU A 118 3.36 -10.14 -14.97
CA GLU A 118 2.40 -10.34 -16.07
C GLU A 118 1.06 -9.66 -15.77
N VAL A 119 0.47 -9.92 -14.59
CA VAL A 119 -0.81 -9.31 -14.19
C VAL A 119 -0.70 -7.80 -13.98
N GLU A 120 0.42 -7.31 -13.45
CA GLU A 120 0.67 -5.88 -13.27
C GLU A 120 0.73 -5.15 -14.62
N ASN A 121 1.42 -5.74 -15.60
CA ASN A 121 1.48 -5.22 -16.97
C ASN A 121 0.11 -5.26 -17.66
N GLU A 122 -0.62 -6.38 -17.55
CA GLU A 122 -2.00 -6.49 -18.05
C GLU A 122 -2.91 -5.42 -17.41
N HIS A 123 -2.75 -5.17 -16.11
CA HIS A 123 -3.50 -4.16 -15.38
C HIS A 123 -3.20 -2.75 -15.87
N TYR A 124 -1.93 -2.39 -16.02
CA TYR A 124 -1.54 -1.11 -16.56
C TYR A 124 -2.12 -0.87 -17.96
N ALA A 125 -2.03 -1.87 -18.84
CA ALA A 125 -2.56 -1.79 -20.19
C ALA A 125 -4.09 -1.63 -20.22
N LEU A 126 -4.82 -2.31 -19.34
CA LEU A 126 -6.27 -2.16 -19.20
C LEU A 126 -6.63 -0.76 -18.69
N MET A 127 -5.98 -0.29 -17.62
CA MET A 127 -6.28 1.02 -17.04
C MET A 127 -6.05 2.15 -18.04
N LYS A 128 -4.99 2.06 -18.86
CA LYS A 128 -4.74 3.01 -19.94
C LYS A 128 -5.91 3.09 -20.91
N ARG A 129 -6.42 1.95 -21.40
CA ARG A 129 -7.56 1.89 -22.32
C ARG A 129 -8.86 2.39 -21.69
N VAL A 130 -9.09 2.07 -20.42
CA VAL A 130 -10.23 2.63 -19.66
C VAL A 130 -10.16 4.15 -19.58
N SER A 131 -8.97 4.71 -19.29
CA SER A 131 -8.76 6.16 -19.26
C SER A 131 -8.99 6.82 -20.62
N GLU A 132 -8.51 6.20 -21.70
CA GLU A 132 -8.71 6.67 -23.08
C GLU A 132 -10.21 6.69 -23.44
N PHE A 133 -10.95 5.61 -23.17
CA PHE A 133 -12.38 5.52 -23.41
C PHE A 133 -13.18 6.58 -22.64
N ILE A 134 -12.86 6.79 -21.35
CA ILE A 134 -13.53 7.82 -20.53
C ILE A 134 -13.30 9.21 -21.14
N ARG A 135 -12.06 9.50 -21.58
CA ARG A 135 -11.72 10.79 -22.20
C ARG A 135 -12.47 11.00 -23.51
N GLU A 136 -12.52 9.99 -24.38
CA GLU A 136 -13.23 10.06 -25.67
C GLU A 136 -14.73 10.33 -25.52
N LEU A 137 -15.36 9.72 -24.50
CA LEU A 137 -16.77 9.98 -24.20
C LEU A 137 -17.01 11.39 -23.65
N ASP A 138 -16.13 11.90 -22.80
CA ASP A 138 -16.24 13.26 -22.25
C ASP A 138 -16.04 14.32 -23.36
N GLU A 139 -15.09 14.10 -24.28
CA GLU A 139 -14.87 14.95 -25.47
C GLU A 139 -16.08 14.92 -26.42
N SER A 140 -16.63 13.73 -26.68
CA SER A 140 -17.81 13.54 -27.55
C SER A 140 -19.07 14.23 -27.01
N LYS A 141 -19.27 14.25 -25.68
CA LYS A 141 -20.36 15.00 -25.05
C LYS A 141 -20.18 16.51 -25.21
N SER A 142 -18.96 17.02 -25.02
CA SER A 142 -18.66 18.45 -25.16
C SER A 142 -18.92 18.99 -26.58
N LEU A 143 -18.63 18.18 -27.61
CA LEU A 143 -18.86 18.54 -29.02
C LEU A 143 -20.34 18.47 -29.41
N LYS A 144 -21.12 17.59 -28.78
CA LYS A 144 -22.55 17.42 -29.04
C LYS A 144 -23.38 18.55 -28.42
N ASP A 145 -23.01 19.02 -27.24
CA ASP A 145 -23.66 20.18 -26.59
C ASP A 145 -23.32 21.51 -27.30
N SER A 146 -22.19 21.57 -28.01
CA SER A 146 -21.79 22.76 -28.77
C SER A 146 -22.55 22.94 -30.09
N ARG A 147 -23.26 21.93 -30.59
CA ARG A 147 -23.97 21.97 -31.89
C ARG A 147 -25.50 22.12 -31.80
N SER A 148 -26.09 22.16 -30.61
CA SER A 148 -27.54 22.37 -30.43
C SER A 148 -27.93 23.84 -30.14
N SER A 149 -26.97 24.76 -30.05
CA SER A 149 -27.23 26.17 -29.73
C SER A 149 -27.64 26.99 -30.95
N LYS A 150 -28.72 26.60 -31.66
CA LYS A 150 -29.37 27.48 -32.63
C LYS A 150 -30.87 27.22 -32.80
N SER A 151 -31.62 27.30 -31.71
CA SER A 151 -32.99 27.85 -31.71
C SER A 151 -33.59 27.75 -30.31
N HIS A 152 -34.47 28.71 -30.01
CA HIS A 152 -35.26 28.87 -28.79
C HIS A 152 -34.56 29.57 -27.62
N LEU A 153 -34.52 30.89 -27.76
CA LEU A 153 -34.68 31.83 -26.65
C LEU A 153 -35.92 31.43 -25.83
N SER A 154 -35.71 30.75 -24.70
CA SER A 154 -36.64 30.78 -23.57
C SER A 154 -35.96 31.53 -22.44
N LYS A 155 -36.47 32.75 -22.21
CA LYS A 155 -36.13 33.61 -21.07
C LYS A 155 -36.39 32.82 -19.78
N SER A 156 -35.33 32.33 -19.14
CA SER A 156 -35.34 32.03 -17.72
C SER A 156 -34.34 32.97 -17.05
N SER A 157 -34.89 33.96 -16.36
CA SER A 157 -34.16 34.94 -15.57
C SER A 157 -33.47 34.25 -14.39
N LYS A 158 -32.31 33.61 -14.61
CA LYS A 158 -31.37 33.32 -13.52
C LYS A 158 -30.59 34.59 -13.24
N SER A 159 -30.72 35.08 -12.01
CA SER A 159 -30.12 36.35 -11.56
C SER A 159 -28.61 36.33 -11.78
N SER A 160 -28.07 37.45 -12.28
CA SER A 160 -26.64 37.67 -12.54
C SER A 160 -25.72 37.46 -11.32
N PHE A 161 -26.32 37.28 -10.13
CA PHE A 161 -25.65 36.97 -8.88
C PHE A 161 -25.22 35.49 -8.81
N SER A 162 -26.05 34.56 -9.29
CA SER A 162 -25.77 33.11 -9.22
C SER A 162 -24.59 32.66 -10.09
N ILE A 163 -24.46 33.26 -11.29
CA ILE A 163 -23.37 32.94 -12.23
C ILE A 163 -22.00 33.40 -11.70
N LYS A 164 -21.96 34.53 -10.97
CA LYS A 164 -20.71 35.05 -10.37
C LYS A 164 -20.24 34.17 -9.22
N VAL A 165 -21.16 33.73 -8.36
CA VAL A 165 -20.84 32.84 -7.22
C VAL A 165 -20.32 31.49 -7.72
N ASP A 166 -20.92 30.90 -8.75
CA ASP A 166 -20.45 29.63 -9.32
C ASP A 166 -19.05 29.76 -9.97
N ALA A 167 -18.75 30.91 -10.59
CA ALA A 167 -17.43 31.19 -11.15
C ALA A 167 -16.38 31.37 -10.05
N GLU A 168 -16.74 32.03 -8.95
CA GLU A 168 -15.86 32.29 -7.81
C GLU A 168 -15.56 31.01 -7.02
N ILE A 169 -16.56 30.12 -6.84
CA ILE A 169 -16.37 28.79 -6.24
C ILE A 169 -15.42 27.94 -7.10
N LYS A 170 -15.57 27.97 -8.43
CA LYS A 170 -14.67 27.25 -9.34
C LYS A 170 -13.25 27.83 -9.30
N ALA A 171 -13.10 29.15 -9.22
CA ALA A 171 -11.81 29.80 -9.08
C ALA A 171 -11.11 29.40 -7.77
N ALA A 172 -11.82 29.46 -6.64
CA ALA A 172 -11.30 29.02 -5.34
C ALA A 172 -10.92 27.54 -5.33
N SER A 173 -11.69 26.68 -6.00
CA SER A 173 -11.37 25.25 -6.16
C SER A 173 -10.08 25.02 -6.95
N LEU A 174 -9.87 25.79 -8.02
CA LEU A 174 -8.64 25.72 -8.82
C LEU A 174 -7.43 26.23 -8.04
N GLU A 175 -7.57 27.33 -7.31
CA GLU A 175 -6.51 27.88 -6.45
C GLU A 175 -6.09 26.88 -5.37
N ALA A 176 -7.06 26.24 -4.70
CA ALA A 176 -6.78 25.20 -3.71
C ALA A 176 -6.02 24.00 -4.32
N LYS A 177 -6.39 23.58 -5.54
CA LYS A 177 -5.69 22.51 -6.26
C LYS A 177 -4.26 22.89 -6.63
N LEU A 178 -4.04 24.12 -7.12
CA LEU A 178 -2.69 24.62 -7.43
C LEU A 178 -1.81 24.66 -6.18
N LYS A 179 -2.34 25.16 -5.07
CA LYS A 179 -1.63 25.19 -3.78
C LYS A 179 -1.27 23.80 -3.28
N TYR A 180 -2.16 22.82 -3.43
CA TYR A 180 -1.88 21.43 -3.09
C TYR A 180 -0.75 20.84 -3.95
N ILE A 181 -0.75 21.13 -5.26
CA ILE A 181 0.31 20.70 -6.18
C ILE A 181 1.65 21.30 -5.78
N GLU A 182 1.71 22.59 -5.44
CA GLU A 182 2.95 23.24 -4.96
C GLU A 182 3.49 22.61 -3.68
N VAL A 183 2.63 22.36 -2.69
CA VAL A 183 3.03 21.73 -1.42
C VAL A 183 3.57 20.32 -1.69
N LYS A 184 2.91 19.55 -2.55
CA LYS A 184 3.36 18.20 -2.91
C LYS A 184 4.69 18.22 -3.66
N ALA A 185 4.91 19.19 -4.54
CA ALA A 185 6.18 19.37 -5.24
C ALA A 185 7.32 19.71 -4.25
N LYS A 186 7.09 20.65 -3.32
CA LYS A 186 8.05 21.00 -2.27
C LYS A 186 8.39 19.82 -1.36
N TYR A 187 7.39 19.04 -0.96
CA TYR A 187 7.60 17.83 -0.16
C TYR A 187 8.43 16.79 -0.92
N LYS A 188 8.17 16.60 -2.22
CA LYS A 188 8.94 15.69 -3.06
C LYS A 188 10.41 16.12 -3.18
N THR A 189 10.67 17.40 -3.41
CA THR A 189 12.05 17.92 -3.50
C THR A 189 12.78 17.79 -2.17
N GLU A 190 12.11 18.05 -1.05
CA GLU A 190 12.70 17.92 0.28
C GLU A 190 13.02 16.46 0.61
N LEU A 191 12.12 15.53 0.25
CA LEU A 191 12.36 14.10 0.45
C LEU A 191 13.59 13.62 -0.34
N GLU A 192 13.76 14.07 -1.58
CA GLU A 192 14.95 13.75 -2.39
C GLU A 192 16.22 14.37 -1.81
N ARG A 193 16.15 15.60 -1.29
CA ARG A 193 17.27 16.24 -0.58
C ARG A 193 17.69 15.43 0.65
N ILE A 194 16.73 15.02 1.49
CA ILE A 194 17.00 14.21 2.69
C ILE A 194 17.62 12.86 2.32
N LYS A 195 17.13 12.20 1.27
CA LYS A 195 17.72 10.95 0.78
C LYS A 195 19.17 11.14 0.33
N PHE A 196 19.46 12.23 -0.37
CA PHE A 196 20.82 12.56 -0.80
C PHE A 196 21.74 12.83 0.39
N GLU A 197 21.28 13.57 1.39
CA GLU A 197 22.04 13.85 2.62
C GLU A 197 22.34 12.57 3.42
N ILE A 198 21.37 11.66 3.53
CA ILE A 198 21.57 10.33 4.14
C ILE A 198 22.60 9.52 3.34
N ALA A 199 22.54 9.55 2.01
CA ALA A 199 23.50 8.84 1.16
C ALA A 199 24.92 9.39 1.33
N GLN A 200 25.07 10.72 1.41
CA GLN A 200 26.35 11.38 1.64
C GLN A 200 26.92 11.07 3.04
N ALA A 201 26.08 11.09 4.07
CA ALA A 201 26.49 10.72 5.43
C ALA A 201 26.92 9.25 5.52
N LYS A 202 26.23 8.34 4.82
CA LYS A 202 26.63 6.93 4.72
C LYS A 202 27.99 6.77 4.02
N LEU A 203 28.22 7.48 2.93
CA LEU A 203 29.50 7.42 2.20
C LEU A 203 30.66 7.92 3.08
N GLY A 204 30.48 9.03 3.79
CA GLY A 204 31.49 9.53 4.73
C GLY A 204 31.75 8.58 5.90
N ALA A 205 30.73 7.86 6.39
CA ALA A 205 30.91 6.84 7.41
C ALA A 205 31.72 5.63 6.89
N VAL A 206 31.47 5.20 5.65
CA VAL A 206 32.22 4.11 5.00
C VAL A 206 33.68 4.52 4.79
N GLU A 207 33.96 5.72 4.30
CA GLU A 207 35.34 6.22 4.15
C GLU A 207 36.07 6.32 5.50
N LYS A 208 35.37 6.69 6.57
CA LYS A 208 35.97 6.76 7.91
C LYS A 208 36.31 5.36 8.44
N VAL A 209 35.46 4.37 8.19
CA VAL A 209 35.73 2.96 8.53
C VAL A 209 36.93 2.45 7.73
N GLU A 210 37.00 2.74 6.44
CA GLU A 210 38.10 2.32 5.57
C GLU A 210 39.46 2.92 6.00
N ARG A 211 39.48 4.21 6.37
CA ARG A 211 40.69 4.84 6.93
C ARG A 211 41.11 4.23 8.27
N GLN A 212 40.15 3.86 9.14
CA GLN A 212 40.45 3.20 10.41
C GLN A 212 41.00 1.78 10.20
N SER A 213 40.51 1.05 9.20
CA SER A 213 41.04 -0.26 8.81
C SER A 213 42.48 -0.17 8.30
N LEU A 214 42.81 0.86 7.50
CA LEU A 214 44.18 1.09 7.02
C LEU A 214 45.15 1.49 8.15
N THR A 215 44.69 2.25 9.15
CA THR A 215 45.53 2.59 10.31
C THR A 215 45.78 1.40 11.25
N ASN A 216 44.82 0.46 11.38
CA ASN A 216 45.01 -0.75 12.18
C ASN A 216 45.96 -1.76 11.53
N LEU A 217 46.00 -1.84 10.19
CA LEU A 217 46.99 -2.66 9.47
C LEU A 217 48.42 -2.09 9.54
N GLY A 218 48.56 -0.77 9.75
CA GLY A 218 49.87 -0.12 9.93
C GLY A 218 50.49 -0.32 11.31
N SER A 219 49.69 -0.58 12.36
CA SER A 219 50.19 -0.78 13.72
C SER A 219 50.61 -2.22 14.01
N GLU A 220 50.08 -3.23 13.30
CA GLU A 220 50.47 -4.64 13.46
C GLU A 220 51.85 -4.96 12.84
N VAL A 221 52.32 -4.17 11.87
CA VAL A 221 53.62 -4.41 11.20
C VAL A 221 54.82 -3.86 12.00
N SER A 222 54.60 -3.02 13.03
CA SER A 222 55.69 -2.40 13.82
C SER A 222 56.02 -3.13 15.13
N GLY A 223 55.34 -4.24 15.48
CA GLY A 223 55.56 -4.99 16.73
C GLY A 223 56.64 -6.09 16.66
N GLY A 224 57.18 -6.39 15.48
CA GLY A 224 58.07 -7.54 15.25
C GLY A 224 59.56 -7.19 15.22
N LYS A 225 60.17 -6.69 16.31
CA LYS A 225 61.64 -6.62 16.44
C LYS A 225 62.13 -7.30 17.72
N ARG A 226 62.51 -8.57 17.52
CA ARG A 226 63.59 -9.38 18.14
C ARG A 226 64.13 -8.93 19.50
N GLN A 227 64.07 -9.85 20.47
CA GLN A 227 65.22 -10.14 21.32
C GLN A 227 65.56 -11.62 21.18
N ILE A 228 66.63 -11.88 20.43
CA ILE A 228 67.41 -13.12 20.50
C ILE A 228 68.52 -12.78 21.49
N THR A 229 68.47 -13.34 22.69
CA THR A 229 69.59 -13.31 23.63
C THR A 229 70.35 -14.61 23.51
N GLU A 230 71.59 -14.52 23.06
CA GLU A 230 72.57 -15.60 23.03
C GLU A 230 73.68 -15.24 24.05
N ASN A 231 74.15 -16.28 24.75
CA ASN A 231 75.11 -16.36 25.87
C ASN A 231 74.58 -16.18 27.30
#